data_AF-A0A7J3X7V6-F1
#
_entry.id   AF-A0A7J3X7V6-F1
#
_cell.length_a   1.000
_cell.length_b   1.000
_cell.length_c   1.000
_cell.angle_alpha   90.00
_cell.angle_beta   90.00
_cell.angle_gamma   90.00
#
_symmetry.space_group_name_H-M   'P 1'
#
loop_
_entity.id
_entity.type
_entity.pdbx_description
1 polymer ?
#
loop_
_entity_poly.entity_id
_entity_poly.type
_entity_poly.pdbx_seq_one_letter_code
_entity_poly.pdbx_strand_id
1 'polypeptide(L)'
;MRAGEELSRSILPLLLIRAWLRGYSLLDLALHSGWSTLEELVGVIFGEFGFQYRRGVRVKVKGERHEVDVLAWRGDVAFCVDCKRWARLRESALRRAAQAQAERCKVLARCASLGCVEGFATHYPHTYLYPAVISLHKPRTPVYEGVLLLDLYALVDLLREVDLLHLAELGATPLVVETSERLPL
;
A
#
# COMPACT_ATOMS: atom_id res chain seq x y z
N MET A 1 -19.31 -15.51 -12.26
CA MET A 1 -17.97 -15.75 -11.68
C MET A 1 -18.07 -17.05 -10.90
N ARG A 2 -17.31 -18.08 -11.28
CA ARG A 2 -17.44 -19.42 -10.66
C ARG A 2 -16.48 -19.52 -9.48
N ALA A 3 -16.89 -20.16 -8.38
CA ALA A 3 -16.11 -20.32 -7.15
C ALA A 3 -14.64 -20.80 -7.34
N GLY A 4 -14.34 -21.47 -8.46
CA GLY A 4 -12.96 -21.85 -8.84
C GLY A 4 -12.06 -20.68 -9.25
N GLU A 5 -12.59 -19.60 -9.82
CA GLU A 5 -11.82 -18.38 -10.13
C GLU A 5 -11.48 -17.58 -8.86
N GLU A 6 -12.38 -17.58 -7.87
CA GLU A 6 -12.13 -16.94 -6.58
C GLU A 6 -11.08 -17.69 -5.75
N LEU A 7 -11.14 -19.04 -5.72
CA LEU A 7 -10.11 -19.86 -5.07
C LEU A 7 -8.74 -19.71 -5.75
N SER A 8 -8.71 -19.63 -7.09
CA SER A 8 -7.44 -19.44 -7.82
C SER A 8 -6.83 -18.06 -7.56
N ARG A 9 -7.65 -17.02 -7.35
CA ARG A 9 -7.16 -15.66 -7.05
C ARG A 9 -6.53 -15.56 -5.67
N SER A 10 -7.10 -16.24 -4.67
CA SER A 10 -6.58 -16.24 -3.30
C SER A 10 -5.34 -17.11 -3.09
N ILE A 11 -5.19 -18.19 -3.87
CA ILE A 11 -4.07 -19.14 -3.72
C ILE A 11 -2.82 -18.68 -4.46
N LEU A 12 -2.96 -18.05 -5.63
CA LEU A 12 -1.82 -17.68 -6.48
C LEU A 12 -0.78 -16.79 -5.76
N PRO A 13 -1.14 -15.72 -5.04
CA PRO A 13 -0.19 -14.88 -4.30
C PRO A 13 0.60 -15.66 -3.25
N LEU A 14 -0.06 -16.56 -2.52
CA LEU A 14 0.60 -17.42 -1.54
C LEU A 14 1.58 -18.39 -2.20
N LEU A 15 1.24 -18.90 -3.39
CA LEU A 15 2.18 -19.70 -4.20
C LEU A 15 3.36 -18.86 -4.69
N LEU A 16 3.13 -17.60 -5.08
CA LEU A 16 4.20 -16.68 -5.47
C LEU A 16 5.15 -16.39 -4.31
N ILE A 17 4.62 -16.11 -3.13
CA ILE A 17 5.42 -15.91 -1.91
C ILE A 17 6.21 -17.17 -1.58
N ARG A 18 5.58 -18.35 -1.59
CA ARG A 18 6.26 -19.62 -1.31
C ARG A 18 7.33 -19.95 -2.34
N ALA A 19 7.08 -19.66 -3.62
CA ALA A 19 8.07 -19.83 -4.67
C ALA A 19 9.24 -18.86 -4.44
N TRP A 20 8.96 -17.60 -4.13
CA TRP A 20 9.98 -16.62 -3.81
C TRP A 20 10.85 -17.04 -2.61
N LEU A 21 10.23 -17.49 -1.52
CA LEU A 21 10.93 -18.04 -0.35
C LEU A 21 11.79 -19.28 -0.68
N ARG A 22 11.47 -19.98 -1.77
CA ARG A 22 12.25 -21.12 -2.31
C ARG A 22 13.28 -20.71 -3.37
N GLY A 23 13.51 -19.41 -3.56
CA GLY A 23 14.53 -18.87 -4.46
C GLY A 23 14.06 -18.63 -5.90
N TYR A 24 12.76 -18.75 -6.19
CA TYR A 24 12.24 -18.39 -7.51
C TYR A 24 12.13 -16.86 -7.66
N SER A 25 12.36 -16.36 -8.88
CA SER A 25 12.26 -14.94 -9.19
C SER A 25 10.81 -14.44 -9.07
N LEU A 26 10.54 -13.66 -8.02
CA LEU A 26 9.22 -13.04 -7.81
C LEU A 26 8.85 -12.07 -8.93
N LEU A 27 9.86 -11.40 -9.51
CA LEU A 27 9.70 -10.50 -10.64
C LEU A 27 9.13 -11.24 -11.86
N ASP A 28 9.73 -12.36 -12.23
CA ASP A 28 9.29 -13.13 -13.40
C ASP A 28 7.88 -13.69 -13.17
N LEU A 29 7.63 -14.26 -11.99
CA LEU A 29 6.32 -14.82 -11.67
C LEU A 29 5.22 -13.74 -11.64
N ALA A 30 5.51 -12.56 -11.07
CA ALA A 30 4.54 -11.47 -10.98
C ALA A 30 4.28 -10.79 -12.33
N LEU A 31 5.29 -10.67 -13.20
CA LEU A 31 5.13 -10.11 -14.55
C LEU A 31 4.17 -10.94 -15.42
N HIS A 32 4.16 -12.25 -15.24
CA HIS A 32 3.27 -13.17 -15.96
C HIS A 32 1.90 -13.35 -15.28
N SER A 33 1.64 -12.63 -14.19
CA SER A 33 0.38 -12.65 -13.44
C SER A 33 -0.52 -11.43 -13.75
N GLY A 34 -1.73 -11.37 -13.17
CA GLY A 34 -2.67 -10.25 -13.32
C GLY A 34 -2.32 -9.02 -12.48
N TRP A 35 -2.90 -7.85 -12.75
CA TRP A 35 -2.66 -6.63 -11.94
C TRP A 35 -3.16 -6.82 -10.51
N SER A 36 -4.33 -7.44 -10.37
CA SER A 36 -4.89 -7.84 -9.08
C SER A 36 -3.96 -8.75 -8.28
N THR A 37 -3.04 -9.47 -8.92
CA THR A 37 -2.10 -10.36 -8.25
C THR A 37 -1.02 -9.58 -7.50
N LEU A 38 -0.53 -8.46 -8.04
CA LEU A 38 0.45 -7.61 -7.34
C LEU A 38 -0.18 -6.94 -6.12
N GLU A 39 -1.39 -6.39 -6.27
CA GLU A 39 -2.13 -5.77 -5.16
C GLU A 39 -2.39 -6.79 -4.03
N GLU A 40 -2.75 -8.02 -4.41
CA GLU A 40 -2.97 -9.09 -3.46
C GLU A 40 -1.68 -9.54 -2.76
N LEU A 41 -0.59 -9.68 -3.51
CA LEU A 41 0.73 -9.98 -2.97
C LEU A 41 1.18 -8.92 -1.96
N VAL A 42 1.06 -7.64 -2.31
CA VAL A 42 1.38 -6.52 -1.40
C VAL A 42 0.53 -6.57 -0.15
N GLY A 43 -0.79 -6.79 -0.29
CA GLY A 43 -1.69 -6.96 0.85
C GLY A 43 -1.28 -8.12 1.75
N VAL A 44 -0.99 -9.29 1.19
CA VAL A 44 -0.53 -10.46 1.96
C VAL A 44 0.79 -10.16 2.67
N ILE A 45 1.76 -9.51 2.03
CA ILE A 45 3.01 -9.11 2.69
C ILE A 45 2.70 -8.24 3.92
N PHE A 46 1.87 -7.20 3.80
CA PHE A 46 1.46 -6.40 4.95
C PHE A 46 0.83 -7.27 6.06
N GLY A 47 -0.06 -8.19 5.70
CA GLY A 47 -0.70 -9.14 6.61
C GLY A 47 0.29 -10.01 7.39
N GLU A 48 1.30 -10.57 6.72
CA GLU A 48 2.36 -11.37 7.34
C GLU A 48 3.19 -10.56 8.36
N PHE A 49 3.30 -9.24 8.17
CA PHE A 49 3.95 -8.32 9.11
C PHE A 49 2.96 -7.73 10.14
N GLY A 50 1.77 -8.33 10.30
CA GLY A 50 0.81 -7.96 11.33
C GLY A 50 0.00 -6.69 11.04
N PHE A 51 -0.01 -6.21 9.79
CA PHE A 51 -0.89 -5.13 9.38
C PHE A 51 -2.27 -5.68 9.00
N GLN A 52 -3.32 -4.96 9.38
CA GLN A 52 -4.62 -5.10 8.73
C GLN A 52 -4.54 -4.41 7.37
N TYR A 53 -5.24 -4.92 6.36
CA TYR A 53 -5.26 -4.28 5.04
C TYR A 53 -6.58 -4.44 4.29
N ARG A 54 -6.85 -3.50 3.38
CA ARG A 54 -7.93 -3.55 2.39
C ARG A 54 -7.37 -3.25 1.01
N ARG A 55 -7.94 -3.90 -0.01
CA ARG A 55 -7.61 -3.65 -1.41
C ARG A 55 -8.74 -2.89 -2.12
N GLY A 56 -8.38 -2.13 -3.15
CA GLY A 56 -9.35 -1.40 -3.98
C GLY A 56 -10.20 -0.42 -3.19
N VAL A 57 -9.56 0.34 -2.28
CA VAL A 57 -10.25 1.33 -1.45
C VAL A 57 -10.66 2.51 -2.32
N ARG A 58 -11.96 2.78 -2.39
CA ARG A 58 -12.55 3.80 -3.24
C ARG A 58 -13.24 4.85 -2.40
N VAL A 59 -12.87 6.11 -2.61
CA VAL A 59 -13.54 7.26 -2.01
C VAL A 59 -14.03 8.21 -3.09
N LYS A 60 -15.12 8.92 -2.80
CA LYS A 60 -15.71 9.91 -3.72
C LYS A 60 -15.72 11.28 -3.06
N VAL A 61 -15.07 12.26 -3.68
CA VAL A 61 -15.00 13.64 -3.17
C VAL A 61 -15.34 14.59 -4.31
N LYS A 62 -16.29 15.50 -4.09
CA LYS A 62 -16.73 16.51 -5.08
C LYS A 62 -17.08 15.93 -6.46
N GLY A 63 -17.62 14.71 -6.51
CA GLY A 63 -17.98 14.04 -7.76
C GLY A 63 -16.87 13.17 -8.36
N GLU A 64 -15.61 13.36 -7.96
CA GLU A 64 -14.46 12.59 -8.44
C GLU A 64 -14.25 11.32 -7.62
N ARG A 65 -13.86 10.23 -8.30
CA ARG A 65 -13.54 8.94 -7.67
C ARG A 65 -12.03 8.79 -7.55
N HIS A 66 -11.56 8.49 -6.35
CA HIS A 66 -10.17 8.18 -6.08
C HIS A 66 -10.08 6.73 -5.61
N GLU A 67 -9.15 5.98 -6.18
CA GLU A 67 -8.89 4.58 -5.84
C GLU A 67 -7.46 4.42 -5.35
N VAL A 68 -7.33 3.74 -4.22
CA VAL A 68 -6.06 3.33 -3.61
C VAL A 68 -6.02 1.81 -3.64
N ASP A 69 -4.95 1.27 -4.20
CA ASP A 69 -4.84 -0.15 -4.52
C ASP A 69 -4.78 -0.99 -3.24
N VAL A 70 -3.97 -0.56 -2.26
CA VAL A 70 -3.90 -1.17 -0.93
C VAL A 70 -3.85 -0.08 0.15
N LEU A 71 -4.69 -0.22 1.17
CA LEU A 71 -4.61 0.51 2.42
C LEU A 71 -4.22 -0.49 3.51
N ALA A 72 -3.10 -0.26 4.20
CA ALA A 72 -2.64 -1.13 5.28
C ALA A 72 -2.39 -0.33 6.56
N TRP A 73 -2.69 -0.88 7.73
CA TRP A 73 -2.48 -0.19 9.01
C TRP A 73 -2.18 -1.15 10.16
N ARG A 74 -1.36 -0.67 11.10
CA ARG A 74 -0.98 -1.37 12.34
C ARG A 74 -0.62 -0.32 13.39
N GLY A 75 -1.37 -0.29 14.49
CA GLY A 75 -1.16 0.77 15.48
C GLY A 75 -1.53 2.14 14.92
N ASP A 76 -0.66 3.12 15.17
CA ASP A 76 -0.72 4.47 14.65
C ASP A 76 -0.01 4.65 13.29
N VAL A 77 0.50 3.57 12.68
CA VAL A 77 1.16 3.61 11.37
C VAL A 77 0.23 3.04 10.29
N ALA A 78 0.09 3.76 9.19
CA ALA A 78 -0.68 3.31 8.03
C ALA A 78 0.04 3.64 6.70
N PHE A 79 -0.26 2.85 5.67
CA PHE A 79 0.26 3.00 4.32
C PHE A 79 -0.87 3.09 3.30
N CYS A 80 -0.83 4.13 2.48
CA CYS A 80 -1.69 4.32 1.32
C CYS A 80 -0.88 3.98 0.07
N VAL A 81 -1.21 2.87 -0.59
CA VAL A 81 -0.32 2.22 -1.55
C VAL A 81 -0.89 2.22 -2.97
N ASP A 82 -0.02 2.57 -3.93
CA ASP A 82 -0.22 2.40 -5.36
C ASP A 82 0.69 1.28 -5.88
N CYS A 83 0.10 0.23 -6.42
CA CYS A 83 0.82 -0.89 -7.01
C CYS A 83 1.10 -0.60 -8.50
N LYS A 84 2.35 -0.77 -8.92
CA LYS A 84 2.81 -0.46 -10.28
C LYS A 84 3.53 -1.65 -10.91
N ARG A 85 2.80 -2.35 -11.79
CA ARG A 85 3.31 -3.46 -12.58
C ARG A 85 3.82 -2.98 -13.95
N TRP A 86 4.93 -2.26 -13.94
CA TRP A 86 5.60 -1.90 -15.19
C TRP A 86 6.48 -3.04 -15.70
N ALA A 87 6.48 -3.26 -17.02
CA ALA A 87 7.43 -4.18 -17.65
C ALA A 87 8.87 -3.62 -17.65
N ARG A 88 9.00 -2.29 -17.55
CA ARG A 88 10.26 -1.60 -17.36
C ARG A 88 10.02 -0.31 -16.57
N LEU A 89 10.82 -0.09 -15.54
CA LEU A 89 10.79 1.13 -14.76
C LEU A 89 11.40 2.31 -15.54
N ARG A 90 10.67 3.43 -15.58
CA ARG A 90 11.19 4.74 -16.00
C ARG A 90 11.06 5.71 -14.83
N GLU A 91 12.14 6.40 -14.48
CA GLU A 91 12.16 7.34 -13.35
C GLU A 91 11.08 8.43 -13.45
N SER A 92 10.84 8.97 -14.65
CA SER A 92 9.78 9.97 -14.86
C SER A 92 8.37 9.39 -14.69
N ALA A 93 8.16 8.11 -14.95
CA ALA A 93 6.89 7.45 -14.67
C ALA A 93 6.70 7.22 -13.17
N LEU A 94 7.78 6.84 -12.47
CA LEU A 94 7.79 6.66 -11.03
C LEU A 94 7.50 7.97 -10.28
N ARG A 95 8.16 9.07 -10.63
CA ARG A 95 7.91 10.39 -10.03
C ARG A 95 6.48 10.87 -10.23
N ARG A 96 5.92 10.69 -11.43
CA ARG A 96 4.51 11.00 -11.70
C ARG A 96 3.56 10.13 -10.89
N ALA A 97 3.86 8.84 -10.74
CA ALA A 97 3.08 7.94 -9.90
C ALA A 97 3.13 8.39 -8.42
N ALA A 98 4.31 8.77 -7.94
CA ALA A 98 4.50 9.28 -6.58
C ALA A 98 3.65 10.53 -6.32
N GLN A 99 3.70 11.52 -7.21
CA GLN A 99 2.90 12.74 -7.09
C GLN A 99 1.40 12.46 -7.11
N ALA A 100 0.94 11.63 -8.05
CA ALA A 100 -0.46 11.22 -8.10
C ALA A 100 -0.89 10.46 -6.84
N GLN A 101 0.02 9.67 -6.26
CA GLN A 101 -0.24 8.93 -5.03
C GLN A 101 -0.28 9.83 -3.80
N ALA A 102 0.57 10.86 -3.73
CA ALA A 102 0.50 11.87 -2.68
C ALA A 102 -0.88 12.57 -2.68
N GLU A 103 -1.40 12.95 -3.86
CA GLU A 103 -2.73 13.56 -3.98
C GLU A 103 -3.86 12.61 -3.58
N ARG A 104 -3.82 11.35 -4.02
CA ARG A 104 -4.80 10.33 -3.59
C ARG A 104 -4.75 10.10 -2.09
N CYS A 105 -3.55 10.08 -1.50
CA CYS A 105 -3.35 9.93 -0.06
C CYS A 105 -3.91 11.14 0.71
N LYS A 106 -3.74 12.37 0.21
CA LYS A 106 -4.38 13.59 0.77
C LYS A 106 -5.90 13.50 0.80
N VAL A 107 -6.51 12.94 -0.24
CA VAL A 107 -7.96 12.75 -0.29
C VAL A 107 -8.38 11.65 0.68
N LEU A 108 -7.67 10.52 0.69
CA LEU A 108 -7.97 9.39 1.57
C LEU A 108 -7.85 9.77 3.05
N ALA A 109 -6.79 10.49 3.44
CA ALA A 109 -6.59 10.96 4.82
C ALA A 109 -7.77 11.81 5.30
N ARG A 110 -8.23 12.76 4.48
CA ARG A 110 -9.40 13.59 4.79
C ARG A 110 -10.67 12.76 4.93
N CYS A 111 -10.92 11.82 4.02
CA CYS A 111 -12.06 10.92 4.12
C CYS A 111 -11.99 10.03 5.37
N ALA A 112 -10.79 9.57 5.72
CA ALA A 112 -10.56 8.73 6.89
C ALA A 112 -10.83 9.50 8.19
N SER A 113 -10.36 10.76 8.32
CA SER A 113 -10.65 11.60 9.49
C SER A 113 -12.14 11.87 9.68
N LEU A 114 -12.92 11.83 8.59
CA LEU A 114 -14.38 11.96 8.61
C LEU A 114 -15.11 10.62 8.82
N GLY A 115 -14.39 9.52 9.05
CA GLY A 115 -14.96 8.18 9.23
C GLY A 115 -15.60 7.59 7.95
N CYS A 116 -15.25 8.12 6.78
CA CYS A 116 -15.80 7.70 5.49
C CYS A 116 -15.02 6.55 4.82
N VAL A 117 -13.97 6.04 5.47
CA VAL A 117 -13.19 4.89 4.99
C VAL A 117 -13.54 3.69 5.86
N GLU A 118 -14.41 2.83 5.34
CA GLU A 118 -14.87 1.64 6.05
C GLU A 118 -13.69 0.73 6.47
N GLY A 119 -13.77 0.16 7.66
CA GLY A 119 -12.78 -0.80 8.18
C GLY A 119 -11.42 -0.19 8.54
N PHE A 120 -11.12 1.04 8.12
CA PHE A 120 -9.94 1.77 8.55
C PHE A 120 -10.20 2.35 9.94
N ALA A 121 -9.79 1.58 10.95
CA ALA A 121 -10.09 1.89 12.33
C ALA A 121 -9.04 2.86 12.91
N THR A 122 -9.44 4.11 13.11
CA THR A 122 -8.64 5.09 13.83
C THR A 122 -8.92 4.92 15.33
N HIS A 123 -8.38 3.84 15.91
CA HIS A 123 -8.46 3.62 17.36
C HIS A 123 -7.46 4.47 18.14
N TYR A 124 -6.50 5.06 17.44
CA TYR A 124 -5.47 5.93 17.97
C TYR A 124 -5.87 7.39 17.74
N PRO A 125 -5.54 8.32 18.65
CA PRO A 125 -5.85 9.74 18.48
C PRO A 125 -5.35 10.30 17.13
N HIS A 126 -4.17 9.81 16.71
CA HIS A 126 -3.55 10.11 15.44
C HIS A 126 -3.13 8.81 14.74
N THR A 127 -3.27 8.78 13.42
CA THR A 127 -2.69 7.74 12.57
C THR A 127 -1.87 8.40 11.47
N TYR A 128 -0.61 8.01 11.34
CA TYR A 128 0.35 8.50 10.36
C TYR A 128 0.23 7.69 9.07
N LEU A 129 -0.43 8.28 8.07
CA LEU A 129 -0.69 7.67 6.77
C LEU A 129 0.39 8.03 5.76
N TYR A 130 1.29 7.09 5.48
CA TYR A 130 2.39 7.27 4.53
C TYR A 130 1.97 6.91 3.11
N PRO A 131 2.14 7.82 2.13
CA PRO A 131 1.95 7.48 0.71
C PRO A 131 3.11 6.60 0.23
N ALA A 132 2.79 5.53 -0.50
CA ALA A 132 3.77 4.61 -1.07
C ALA A 132 3.42 4.19 -2.49
N VAL A 133 4.44 4.07 -3.34
CA VAL A 133 4.37 3.41 -4.65
C VAL A 133 5.20 2.15 -4.59
N ILE A 134 4.57 1.00 -4.84
CA ILE A 134 5.23 -0.30 -4.82
C ILE A 134 5.26 -0.84 -6.24
N SER A 135 6.45 -1.15 -6.73
CA SER A 135 6.62 -1.68 -8.09
C SER A 135 7.40 -2.99 -8.10
N LEU A 136 7.38 -3.70 -9.22
CA LEU A 136 8.17 -4.92 -9.34
C LEU A 136 9.68 -4.66 -9.48
N HIS A 137 10.06 -3.45 -9.86
CA HIS A 137 11.45 -3.08 -10.12
C HIS A 137 12.00 -2.17 -9.03
N LYS A 138 13.25 -2.38 -8.65
CA LYS A 138 13.93 -1.56 -7.66
C LYS A 138 14.02 -0.10 -8.14
N PRO A 139 13.49 0.87 -7.37
CA PRO A 139 13.66 2.28 -7.67
C PRO A 139 15.08 2.75 -7.34
N ARG A 140 15.55 3.80 -8.01
CA ARG A 140 16.88 4.39 -7.75
C ARG A 140 16.97 5.09 -6.40
N THR A 141 15.86 5.71 -5.97
CA THR A 141 15.75 6.43 -4.70
C THR A 141 14.57 5.87 -3.92
N PRO A 142 14.72 5.58 -2.61
CA PRO A 142 13.66 4.99 -1.79
C PRO A 142 12.54 5.97 -1.45
N VAL A 143 12.78 7.28 -1.59
CA VAL A 143 11.80 8.34 -1.33
C VAL A 143 11.87 9.41 -2.41
N TYR A 144 10.72 9.95 -2.79
CA TYR A 144 10.59 11.13 -3.65
C TYR A 144 9.47 12.03 -3.12
N GLU A 145 9.79 13.29 -2.79
CA GLU A 145 8.82 14.27 -2.27
C GLU A 145 7.99 13.73 -1.07
N GLY A 146 8.64 12.98 -0.17
CA GLY A 146 8.00 12.37 1.00
C GLY A 146 7.24 11.07 0.73
N VAL A 147 7.13 10.64 -0.53
CA VAL A 147 6.48 9.38 -0.93
C VAL A 147 7.48 8.24 -0.97
N LEU A 148 7.16 7.13 -0.31
CA LEU A 148 7.96 5.90 -0.34
C LEU A 148 7.89 5.27 -1.73
N LEU A 149 9.05 4.93 -2.29
CA LEU A 149 9.20 4.24 -3.56
C LEU A 149 9.91 2.93 -3.27
N LEU A 150 9.19 1.81 -3.40
CA LEU A 150 9.69 0.51 -2.96
C LEU A 150 9.51 -0.54 -4.06
N ASP A 151 10.39 -1.52 -4.07
CA ASP A 151 10.07 -2.83 -4.62
C ASP A 151 9.61 -3.77 -3.51
N LEU A 152 9.29 -5.02 -3.86
CA LEU A 152 8.78 -6.00 -2.90
C LEU A 152 9.82 -6.37 -1.83
N TYR A 153 11.12 -6.34 -2.16
CA TYR A 153 12.19 -6.62 -1.20
C TYR A 153 12.34 -5.47 -0.21
N ALA A 154 12.43 -4.24 -0.71
CA ALA A 154 12.51 -3.05 0.13
C ALA A 154 11.26 -2.86 1.00
N LEU A 155 10.08 -3.27 0.53
CA LEU A 155 8.88 -3.35 1.36
C LEU A 155 9.07 -4.31 2.54
N VAL A 156 9.51 -5.54 2.27
CA VAL A 156 9.74 -6.55 3.31
C VAL A 156 10.79 -6.08 4.31
N ASP A 157 11.89 -5.49 3.83
CA ASP A 157 12.95 -4.97 4.69
C ASP A 157 12.45 -3.82 5.57
N LEU A 158 11.68 -2.88 4.99
CA LEU A 158 11.05 -1.79 5.74
C LEU A 158 10.14 -2.32 6.85
N LEU A 159 9.27 -3.30 6.55
CA LEU A 159 8.25 -3.78 7.49
C LEU A 159 8.80 -4.58 8.68
N ARG A 160 10.01 -5.14 8.57
CA ARG A 160 10.68 -5.85 9.67
C ARG A 160 10.96 -4.94 10.87
N GLU A 161 11.32 -3.69 10.60
CA GLU A 161 11.80 -2.71 11.57
C GLU A 161 11.03 -1.39 11.41
N VAL A 162 9.75 -1.46 11.03
CA VAL A 162 8.97 -0.25 10.75
C VAL A 162 8.57 0.45 12.06
N ASP A 163 9.08 1.67 12.22
CA ASP A 163 8.63 2.64 13.21
C ASP A 163 8.67 4.07 12.63
N LEU A 164 8.17 5.04 13.39
CA LEU A 164 8.07 6.44 12.96
C LEU A 164 9.46 7.10 12.76
N LEU A 165 10.47 6.72 13.55
CA LEU A 165 11.81 7.29 13.46
C LEU A 165 12.50 6.80 12.19
N HIS A 166 12.47 5.49 11.93
CA HIS A 166 13.00 4.89 10.72
C HIS A 166 12.35 5.49 9.46
N LEU A 167 11.03 5.66 9.46
CA LEU A 167 10.32 6.30 8.33
C LEU A 167 10.75 7.77 8.13
N ALA A 168 10.95 8.51 9.21
CA ALA A 168 11.44 9.89 9.15
C ALA A 168 12.89 9.97 8.64
N GLU A 169 13.77 9.06 9.06
CA GLU A 169 15.17 8.97 8.60
C GLU A 169 15.28 8.65 7.11
N LEU A 170 14.35 7.84 6.58
CA LEU A 170 14.23 7.61 5.14
C LEU A 170 13.75 8.85 4.36
N GLY A 171 13.22 9.87 5.07
CA GLY A 171 12.64 11.07 4.49
C GLY A 171 11.17 10.93 4.09
N ALA A 172 10.48 9.89 4.55
CA ALA A 172 9.07 9.69 4.27
C ALA A 172 8.20 10.67 5.10
N THR A 173 7.18 11.24 4.46
CA THR A 173 6.31 12.24 5.08
C THR A 173 4.89 11.69 5.20
N PRO A 174 4.36 11.49 6.42
CA PRO A 174 2.99 11.03 6.59
C PRO A 174 2.00 12.17 6.44
N LEU A 175 0.75 11.81 6.14
CA LEU A 175 -0.41 12.62 6.47
C LEU A 175 -0.97 12.19 7.82
N VAL A 176 -1.41 13.15 8.62
CA VAL A 176 -2.09 12.85 9.88
C VAL A 176 -3.56 12.61 9.60
N VAL A 177 -4.05 11.43 9.98
CA VAL A 177 -5.46 11.14 10.11
C VAL A 177 -5.84 11.32 11.58
N GLU A 178 -6.80 12.21 11.82
CA GLU A 178 -7.32 12.48 13.16
C GLU A 178 -8.54 11.60 13.40
N THR A 179 -8.61 10.99 14.58
CA THR A 179 -9.84 10.32 14.99
C THR A 179 -10.85 11.39 15.37
N SER A 180 -11.94 11.49 14.60
CA SER A 180 -13.14 12.19 15.09
C SER A 180 -13.60 11.46 16.33
N GLU A 181 -13.51 12.09 17.50
CA GLU A 181 -14.10 11.60 18.74
C GLU A 181 -15.57 11.28 18.46
N ARG A 182 -15.90 10.00 18.26
CA ARG A 182 -17.24 9.55 18.60
C ARG A 182 -17.29 9.59 20.12
N LEU A 183 -17.78 10.70 20.67
CA LEU A 183 -18.36 10.72 22.01
C LEU A 183 -19.21 9.45 22.13
N PRO A 184 -18.93 8.56 23.10
CA PRO A 184 -19.82 7.44 23.35
C PRO A 184 -21.19 8.05 23.71
N LEU A 185 -22.21 7.69 22.94
CA LEU A 185 -23.61 7.91 23.28
C LEU A 185 -23.98 7.11 24.53
#